data_AF-A0A0G4FQQ5-F1
#
_entry.id   AF-A0A0G4FQQ5-F1
#
_cell.length_a   1.000
_cell.length_b   1.000
_cell.length_c   1.000
_cell.angle_alpha   90.00
_cell.angle_beta   90.00
_cell.angle_gamma   90.00
#
_symmetry.space_group_name_H-M   'P 1'
#
loop_
_entity.id
_entity.type
_entity.pdbx_description
1 polymer ?
#
loop_
_entity_poly.entity_id
_entity_poly.type
_entity_poly.pdbx_seq_one_letter_code
_entity_poly.pdbx_strand_id
1 'polypeptide(L)'
;MRASVFQCQDYRGHGGPLLSPKETIYVLQGVAAALFFLHTACQIVHLDLAPKQVLLFTEGGAQVTSPSQVALCDFGGTMRVGERAHKALPGRNAPGSPGYRCPAFNRGE
;
A
#
# COMPACT_ATOMS: atom_id res chain seq x y z
N MET A 1 13.26 20.81 17.94
CA MET A 1 12.66 19.67 17.24
C MET A 1 13.40 19.47 15.93
N ARG A 2 14.13 18.36 15.73
CA ARG A 2 14.76 18.05 14.44
C ARG A 2 13.68 17.45 13.54
N ALA A 3 13.43 18.07 12.39
CA ALA A 3 12.62 17.46 11.35
C ALA A 3 13.42 16.29 10.75
N SER A 4 12.97 15.05 10.99
CA SER A 4 13.48 13.90 10.26
C SER A 4 13.05 14.05 8.80
N VAL A 5 14.01 14.22 7.90
CA VAL A 5 13.76 14.25 6.45
C VAL A 5 13.62 12.81 6.00
N PHE A 6 12.38 12.37 5.80
CA PHE A 6 12.11 11.05 5.26
C PHE A 6 12.17 11.10 3.72
N GLN A 7 13.03 10.28 3.12
CA GLN A 7 13.02 10.08 1.67
C GLN A 7 12.04 8.94 1.33
N CYS A 8 11.10 9.23 0.44
CA CYS A 8 10.19 8.25 -0.12
C CYS A 8 10.77 7.76 -1.46
N GLN A 9 11.17 6.49 -1.54
CA GLN A 9 11.66 5.90 -2.79
C GLN A 9 10.54 5.16 -3.52
N ASP A 10 10.29 5.52 -4.79
CA ASP A 10 9.41 4.77 -5.69
C ASP A 10 10.23 3.62 -6.29
N TYR A 11 9.97 2.38 -5.87
CA TYR A 11 10.74 1.18 -6.29
C TYR A 11 10.42 0.70 -7.71
N ARG A 12 9.86 1.56 -8.58
CA ARG A 12 9.58 1.21 -9.97
C ARG A 12 10.89 0.97 -10.74
N GLY A 13 11.20 -0.29 -11.01
CA GLY A 13 11.98 -0.70 -12.18
C GLY A 13 13.44 -0.23 -12.27
N HIS A 14 14.00 0.41 -11.24
CA HIS A 14 15.42 0.69 -11.17
C HIS A 14 16.10 -0.44 -10.41
N GLY A 15 17.18 -0.99 -10.98
CA GLY A 15 17.97 -2.11 -10.45
C GLY A 15 18.70 -1.82 -9.13
N GLY A 16 17.99 -1.24 -8.16
CA GLY A 16 18.41 -1.16 -6.78
C GLY A 16 18.43 -2.55 -6.14
N PRO A 17 19.16 -2.69 -5.02
CA PRO A 17 19.27 -3.97 -4.33
C PRO A 17 17.88 -4.44 -3.91
N LEU A 18 17.59 -5.71 -4.19
CA LEU A 18 16.41 -6.39 -3.67
C LEU A 18 16.44 -6.33 -2.15
N LEU A 19 15.28 -6.07 -1.53
CA LEU A 19 15.13 -6.17 -0.08
C LEU A 19 15.54 -7.58 0.36
N SER A 20 16.31 -7.67 1.45
CA SER A 20 16.58 -8.95 2.09
C SER A 20 15.27 -9.59 2.57
N PRO A 21 15.23 -10.92 2.79
CA PRO A 21 14.05 -11.57 3.36
C PRO A 21 13.59 -10.94 4.68
N LYS A 22 14.55 -10.50 5.51
CA LYS A 22 14.25 -9.83 6.79
C LYS A 22 13.56 -8.48 6.59
N GLU A 23 14.06 -7.67 5.66
CA GLU A 23 13.44 -6.37 5.32
C GLU A 23 12.07 -6.56 4.68
N THR A 24 11.92 -7.59 3.83
CA THR A 24 10.63 -7.94 3.23
C THR A 24 9.59 -8.28 4.31
N ILE A 25 9.97 -9.10 5.30
CA ILE A 25 9.07 -9.43 6.42
C ILE A 25 8.69 -8.18 7.20
N TYR A 26 9.66 -7.30 7.48
CA TYR A 26 9.39 -6.03 8.18
C TYR A 26 8.38 -5.17 7.41
N VAL A 27 8.55 -5.03 6.10
CA VAL A 27 7.61 -4.29 5.25
C VAL A 27 6.22 -4.91 5.28
N LEU A 28 6.11 -6.23 5.13
CA LEU A 28 4.84 -6.95 5.16
C LEU A 28 4.12 -6.81 6.50
N GLN A 29 4.86 -6.82 7.62
CA GLN A 29 4.30 -6.57 8.94
C GLN A 29 3.73 -5.15 9.06
N GLY A 30 4.44 -4.15 8.54
CA GLY A 30 3.96 -2.76 8.50
C GLY A 30 2.68 -2.61 7.68
N VAL A 31 2.64 -3.22 6.48
CA VAL A 31 1.44 -3.24 5.62
C VAL A 31 0.28 -3.93 6.32
N ALA A 32 0.51 -5.09 6.94
CA ALA A 32 -0.53 -5.84 7.65
C ALA A 32 -1.09 -5.04 8.84
N ALA A 33 -0.23 -4.38 9.62
CA ALA A 33 -0.64 -3.54 10.73
C ALA A 33 -1.49 -2.34 10.26
N ALA A 34 -1.10 -1.68 9.17
CA ALA A 34 -1.87 -0.58 8.58
C ALA A 34 -3.25 -1.05 8.08
N LEU A 35 -3.31 -2.18 7.37
CA LEU A 35 -4.58 -2.76 6.93
C LEU A 35 -5.47 -3.18 8.09
N PHE A 36 -4.88 -3.77 9.14
CA PHE A 36 -5.62 -4.14 10.34
C PHE A 36 -6.27 -2.91 10.99
N PHE A 37 -5.52 -1.81 11.13
CA PHE A 37 -6.06 -0.55 11.63
C PHE A 37 -7.18 0.01 10.74
N LEU A 38 -6.98 0.05 9.42
CA LEU A 38 -8.00 0.53 8.48
C LEU A 38 -9.31 -0.27 8.59
N HIS A 39 -9.21 -1.61 8.64
CA HIS A 39 -10.39 -2.45 8.71
C HIS A 39 -11.08 -2.39 10.07
N THR A 40 -10.33 -2.42 11.17
CA THR A 40 -10.92 -2.54 12.52
C THR A 40 -11.32 -1.20 13.11
N ALA A 41 -10.43 -0.21 13.06
CA ALA A 41 -10.65 1.09 13.69
C ALA A 41 -11.36 2.07 12.75
N CYS A 42 -11.03 2.06 11.45
CA CYS A 42 -11.61 3.02 10.51
C CYS A 42 -12.83 2.50 9.76
N GLN A 43 -13.04 1.18 9.72
CA GLN A 43 -14.08 0.53 8.90
C GLN A 43 -13.96 0.93 7.41
N ILE A 44 -12.73 0.98 6.88
CA ILE A 44 -12.41 1.37 5.51
C ILE A 44 -11.67 0.23 4.79
N VAL A 45 -12.03 -0.03 3.54
CA VAL A 45 -11.32 -0.94 2.63
C VAL A 45 -10.52 -0.12 1.61
N HIS A 46 -9.24 -0.44 1.42
CA HIS A 46 -8.35 0.34 0.54
C HIS A 46 -8.64 0.17 -0.95
N LEU A 47 -9.05 -1.03 -1.37
CA LEU A 47 -9.40 -1.44 -2.75
C LEU A 47 -8.29 -1.35 -3.83
N ASP A 48 -7.24 -0.55 -3.62
CA ASP A 48 -6.07 -0.47 -4.52
C ASP A 48 -4.73 -0.68 -3.79
N LEU A 49 -4.57 -1.85 -3.16
CA LEU A 49 -3.28 -2.20 -2.54
C LEU A 49 -2.37 -2.89 -3.56
N ALA A 50 -1.30 -2.20 -3.97
CA ALA A 50 -0.19 -2.76 -4.74
C ALA A 50 1.15 -2.16 -4.24
N PRO A 51 2.32 -2.69 -4.65
CA PRO A 51 3.62 -2.20 -4.18
C PRO A 51 3.83 -0.68 -4.38
N LYS A 52 3.27 -0.11 -5.45
CA LYS A 52 3.32 1.34 -5.72
C LYS A 52 2.53 2.20 -4.71
N GLN A 53 1.66 1.60 -3.89
CA GLN A 53 0.94 2.24 -2.79
C GLN A 53 1.59 2.01 -1.42
N VAL A 54 2.76 1.36 -1.37
CA VAL A 54 3.52 1.16 -0.15
C VAL A 54 4.71 2.11 -0.16
N LEU A 55 4.68 3.10 0.72
CA LEU A 55 5.77 4.04 0.91
C LEU A 55 6.73 3.49 1.96
N LEU A 56 8.00 3.38 1.59
CA LEU A 56 9.09 3.04 2.49
C LEU A 56 9.87 4.31 2.80
N PHE A 57 10.06 4.55 4.08
CA PHE A 57 10.90 5.65 4.55
C PHE A 57 12.22 5.08 5.07
N THR A 58 13.33 5.69 4.70
CA THR A 58 14.65 5.38 5.24
C THR A 58 15.13 6.52 6.14
N GLU A 59 15.81 6.19 7.23
CA GLU A 59 16.41 7.17 8.14
C GLU A 59 17.92 7.24 7.92
N GLY A 60 18.41 8.40 7.50
CA GLY A 60 19.83 8.65 7.22
C GLY A 60 20.06 8.94 5.73
N GLY A 61 21.08 9.75 5.43
CA GLY A 61 21.33 10.27 4.07
C GLY A 61 21.62 9.18 3.02
N ALA A 62 22.25 9.58 1.90
CA ALA A 62 22.36 8.86 0.62
C ALA A 62 22.83 7.38 0.62
N GLN A 63 23.12 6.76 1.76
CA GLN A 63 23.59 5.38 1.90
C GLN A 63 22.68 4.46 2.73
N VAL A 64 21.51 4.90 3.19
CA VAL A 64 20.64 4.02 3.99
C VAL A 64 19.74 3.17 3.10
N THR A 65 19.93 1.85 3.18
CA THR A 65 19.27 0.84 2.33
C THR A 65 18.09 0.14 2.99
N SER A 66 17.96 0.26 4.32
CA SER A 66 16.93 -0.47 5.07
C SER A 66 15.75 0.43 5.44
N PRO A 67 14.50 -0.04 5.25
CA PRO A 67 13.30 0.71 5.62
C PRO A 67 13.19 0.88 7.14
N SER A 68 12.97 2.11 7.56
CA SER A 68 12.74 2.54 8.95
C SER A 68 11.25 2.67 9.30
N GLN A 69 10.42 2.94 8.30
CA GLN A 69 8.97 3.06 8.44
C GLN A 69 8.28 2.66 7.14
N VAL A 70 7.04 2.18 7.28
CA VAL A 70 6.15 1.77 6.19
C VAL A 70 4.84 2.55 6.33
N ALA A 71 4.34 3.09 5.22
CA ALA A 71 3.00 3.68 5.16
C ALA A 71 2.25 3.26 3.89
N LEU A 72 0.93 3.23 3.99
CA LEU A 72 0.06 3.11 2.81
C LEU A 72 -0.32 4.49 2.30
N CYS A 73 -0.42 4.63 0.98
CA CYS A 73 -0.85 5.86 0.33
C CYS A 73 -1.92 5.61 -0.73
N ASP A 74 -2.45 6.71 -1.29
CA ASP A 74 -3.46 6.72 -2.34
C ASP A 74 -4.79 6.07 -1.93
N PHE A 75 -5.56 6.84 -1.13
CA PHE A 75 -6.87 6.44 -0.63
C PHE A 75 -8.02 6.80 -1.60
N GLY A 76 -7.72 7.21 -2.83
CA GLY A 76 -8.71 7.72 -3.78
C GLY A 76 -9.77 6.71 -4.20
N GLY A 77 -9.45 5.42 -4.11
CA GLY A 77 -10.38 4.32 -4.39
C GLY A 77 -10.99 3.68 -3.15
N THR A 78 -10.76 4.21 -1.94
CA THR A 78 -11.22 3.57 -0.71
C THR A 78 -12.73 3.65 -0.51
N MET A 79 -13.26 2.74 0.29
CA MET A 79 -14.69 2.67 0.59
C MET A 79 -14.92 2.32 2.05
N ARG A 80 -15.96 2.89 2.67
CA ARG A 80 -16.41 2.48 4.00
C ARG A 80 -17.19 1.18 3.95
N VAL A 81 -16.94 0.31 4.92
CA VAL A 81 -17.69 -0.95 5.08
C VAL A 81 -19.17 -0.62 5.31
N GLY A 82 -20.05 -1.22 4.50
CA GLY A 82 -21.51 -1.04 4.60
C GLY A 82 -22.07 0.08 3.73
N GLU A 83 -21.23 0.97 3.18
CA GLU A 83 -21.66 1.83 2.08
C GLU A 83 -21.86 0.96 0.84
N ARG A 84 -23.05 1.03 0.23
CA ARG A 84 -23.26 0.39 -1.06
C ARG A 84 -22.30 1.07 -2.03
N ALA A 85 -21.34 0.30 -2.55
CA ALA A 85 -20.58 0.68 -3.71
C ALA A 85 -21.60 1.15 -4.75
N HIS A 86 -21.71 2.46 -4.98
CA HIS A 86 -22.48 2.99 -6.08
C HIS A 86 -21.73 2.57 -7.34
N LYS A 87 -21.97 1.32 -7.76
CA LYS A 87 -21.44 0.66 -8.94
C LYS A 87 -19.91 0.60 -8.93
N ALA A 88 -19.35 -0.49 -8.39
CA ALA A 88 -18.12 -1.02 -8.98
C ALA A 88 -18.45 -1.29 -10.45
N LEU A 89 -18.13 -0.34 -11.33
CA LEU A 89 -18.42 -0.46 -12.74
C LEU A 89 -17.59 -1.63 -13.26
N PRO A 90 -18.20 -2.71 -13.76
CA PRO A 90 -17.44 -3.82 -14.31
C PRO A 90 -16.54 -3.32 -15.46
N GLY A 91 -15.35 -3.90 -15.58
CA GLY A 91 -14.41 -3.57 -16.65
C GLY A 91 -13.35 -2.52 -16.27
N ARG A 92 -13.03 -1.60 -17.20
CA ARG A 92 -11.90 -0.65 -17.07
C ARG A 92 -12.02 0.35 -15.92
N ASN A 93 -13.23 0.53 -15.37
CA ASN A 93 -13.54 1.47 -14.29
C ASN A 93 -13.64 0.79 -12.92
N ALA A 94 -13.33 -0.52 -12.84
CA ALA A 94 -13.27 -1.24 -11.57
C ALA A 94 -12.09 -0.71 -10.73
N PRO A 95 -12.30 -0.32 -9.46
CA PRO A 95 -11.21 0.14 -8.60
C PRO A 95 -10.17 -0.96 -8.39
N GLY A 96 -8.93 -0.55 -8.13
CA GLY A 96 -7.80 -1.43 -7.93
C GLY A 96 -6.96 -1.68 -9.17
N SER A 97 -5.68 -1.95 -8.96
CA SER A 97 -4.68 -2.13 -10.01
C SER A 97 -4.81 -3.51 -10.68
N PRO A 98 -4.73 -3.61 -12.02
CA PRO A 98 -4.72 -4.90 -12.72
C PRO A 98 -3.65 -5.84 -12.15
N GLY A 99 -3.98 -7.12 -11.97
CA GLY A 99 -3.10 -8.12 -11.36
C GLY A 99 -3.12 -8.17 -9.82
N TYR A 100 -3.63 -7.13 -9.15
CA TYR A 100 -3.77 -7.09 -7.69
C TYR A 100 -5.23 -7.21 -7.21
N ARG A 101 -6.20 -7.16 -8.15
CA ARG A 101 -7.63 -7.34 -7.84
C ARG A 101 -7.96 -8.79 -7.50
N CYS A 102 -8.77 -8.97 -6.46
CA CYS A 102 -9.37 -10.26 -6.14
C CYS A 102 -10.23 -10.79 -7.31
N PRO A 103 -10.18 -12.09 -7.65
CA PRO A 103 -11.00 -12.67 -8.71
C PRO A 103 -12.51 -12.43 -8.54
N ALA A 104 -13.06 -12.49 -7.33
CA ALA A 104 -14.47 -12.22 -7.06
C ALA A 104 -14.88 -10.81 -7.48
N PHE A 105 -14.00 -9.83 -7.23
CA PHE A 105 -14.21 -8.45 -7.65
C PHE A 105 -14.22 -8.30 -9.18
N ASN A 106 -13.37 -9.05 -9.89
CA ASN A 106 -13.40 -9.08 -11.36
C ASN A 106 -14.67 -9.74 -11.92
N ARG A 107 -15.36 -10.57 -11.13
CA ARG A 107 -16.63 -11.22 -11.47
C ARG A 107 -17.86 -10.40 -11.07
N GLY A 108 -17.68 -9.32 -10.31
CA GLY A 108 -18.78 -8.49 -9.80
C GLY A 108 -19.59 -9.14 -8.69
N GLU A 109 -18.96 -10.07 -7.95
CA GLU A 109 -19.51 -10.76 -6.77
C GLU A 109 -19.38 -9.92 -5.50
#